data_AF-A0A4Q0T1J4-F1
#
_entry.id   AF-A0A4Q0T1J4-F1
#
_cell.length_a   1.000
_cell.length_b   1.000
_cell.length_c   1.000
_cell.angle_alpha   90.00
_cell.angle_beta   90.00
_cell.angle_gamma   90.00
#
_symmetry.space_group_name_H-M   'P 1'
#
loop_
_entity.id
_entity.type
_entity.pdbx_description
1 polymer ?
#
loop_
_entity_poly.entity_id
_entity_poly.type
_entity_poly.pdbx_seq_one_letter_code
_entity_poly.pdbx_strand_id
1 'polypeptide(L)' 'MVVYAATAQVEPAGYYGPGGGLKGPPVQAKVGKPGLDDESGERLWMMSEEFTKTKFD' A
#
# COMPACT_ATOMS: atom_id res chain seq x y z
N MET A 1 -4.85 3.49 -11.81
CA MET A 1 -4.54 2.16 -11.25
C MET A 1 -5.56 1.67 -10.23
N VAL A 2 -6.30 2.54 -9.54
CA VAL A 2 -7.27 2.13 -8.50
C VAL A 2 -8.27 1.07 -8.99
N VAL A 3 -8.93 1.29 -10.13
CA VAL A 3 -9.86 0.29 -10.69
C VAL A 3 -9.15 -1.03 -10.98
N TYR A 4 -7.95 -0.99 -11.58
CA TYR A 4 -7.15 -2.19 -11.84
C TYR A 4 -6.82 -2.95 -10.54
N ALA A 5 -6.35 -2.26 -9.50
CA ALA A 5 -6.01 -2.87 -8.21
C ALA A 5 -7.25 -3.43 -7.48
N ALA A 6 -8.44 -2.87 -7.72
CA ALA A 6 -9.68 -3.29 -7.09
C ALA A 6 -10.38 -4.46 -7.82
N THR A 7 -10.11 -4.68 -9.12
CA THR A 7 -10.89 -5.62 -9.94
C THR A 7 -10.08 -6.70 -10.64
N ALA A 8 -8.77 -6.50 -10.85
CA ALA A 8 -7.91 -7.50 -11.46
C ALA A 8 -7.48 -8.55 -10.42
N GLN A 9 -7.00 -9.69 -10.90
CA GLN A 9 -6.27 -10.63 -10.06
C GLN A 9 -4.89 -10.05 -9.74
N VAL A 10 -4.71 -9.62 -8.49
CA VAL A 10 -3.51 -8.93 -7.99
C VAL A 10 -2.94 -9.65 -6.78
N GLU A 11 -1.66 -9.42 -6.51
CA GLU A 11 -0.99 -9.96 -5.34
C GLU A 11 -1.44 -9.21 -4.08
N PRO A 12 -1.76 -9.93 -2.97
CA PRO A 12 -1.97 -9.31 -1.67
C PRO A 12 -0.77 -8.44 -1.25
N ALA A 13 -1.05 -7.32 -0.58
CA ALA A 13 -0.05 -6.29 -0.25
C ALA A 13 0.72 -5.73 -1.47
N GLY A 14 0.26 -5.97 -2.70
CA GLY A 14 0.85 -5.42 -3.91
C GLY A 14 0.58 -3.92 -4.08
N TYR A 15 1.56 -3.20 -4.59
CA TYR A 15 1.44 -1.79 -4.95
C TYR A 15 1.37 -1.64 -6.47
N TYR A 16 0.33 -0.98 -6.99
CA TYR A 16 0.08 -0.87 -8.43
C TYR A 16 0.03 0.57 -8.90
N GLY A 17 0.87 0.88 -9.88
CA GLY A 17 1.13 2.23 -10.38
C GLY A 17 1.41 2.25 -11.89
N PRO A 18 1.76 3.41 -12.47
CA PRO A 18 2.16 3.51 -13.87
C PRO A 18 3.53 2.85 -14.06
N GLY A 19 3.67 2.03 -15.11
CA GLY A 19 4.95 1.38 -15.41
C GLY A 19 6.11 2.33 -15.73
N GLY A 20 5.81 3.56 -16.18
CA GLY A 20 6.79 4.62 -16.44
C GLY A 20 6.96 5.61 -15.28
N GLY A 21 6.60 5.25 -14.05
CA GLY A 21 6.77 6.08 -12.85
C GLY A 21 5.72 7.18 -12.69
N LEU A 22 5.62 8.12 -13.64
CA LEU A 22 4.60 9.18 -13.60
C LEU A 22 3.42 8.91 -14.53
N LYS A 23 3.64 8.17 -15.63
CA LYS A 23 2.63 7.88 -16.65
C LYS A 23 2.86 6.49 -17.26
N GLY A 24 1.82 5.92 -17.87
CA GLY A 24 1.86 4.62 -18.52
C GLY A 24 0.76 3.67 -18.04
N PRO A 25 0.71 2.45 -18.59
CA PRO A 25 -0.28 1.45 -18.20
C PRO A 25 -0.11 1.01 -16.73
N PRO A 26 -1.18 0.51 -16.08
CA PRO A 26 -1.11 -0.05 -14.74
C PRO A 26 -0.21 -1.29 -14.72
N VAL A 27 0.73 -1.33 -13.79
CA VAL A 27 1.59 -2.48 -13.50
C VAL A 27 1.83 -2.60 -12.00
N GLN A 28 2.40 -3.72 -11.55
CA GLN A 28 2.99 -3.80 -10.22
C GLN A 28 4.18 -2.84 -10.13
N ALA A 29 4.04 -1.80 -9.32
CA ALA A 29 5.03 -0.76 -9.13
C ALA A 29 5.94 -1.08 -7.94
N LYS A 30 7.13 -0.46 -7.92
CA LYS A 30 8.06 -0.61 -6.81
C LYS A 30 7.66 0.32 -5.65
N VAL A 31 7.68 -0.21 -4.45
CA VAL A 31 7.57 0.57 -3.20
C VAL A 31 8.96 1.06 -2.80
N GLY A 32 9.06 2.30 -2.33
CA GLY A 32 10.32 2.83 -1.79
C GLY A 32 10.68 2.12 -0.47
N LYS A 33 11.98 2.06 -0.13
CA LYS A 33 12.46 1.36 1.08
C LYS A 33 11.70 1.72 2.37
N PRO A 34 11.37 3.00 2.66
CA PRO A 34 10.62 3.33 3.87
C PRO A 34 9.19 2.76 3.90
N GLY A 35 8.59 2.48 2.74
CA GLY A 35 7.28 1.85 2.65
C GLY A 35 7.31 0.33 2.80
N LEU A 36 8.50 -0.26 3.00
CA LEU A 36 8.72 -1.69 3.24
C LEU A 36 9.29 -1.95 4.65
N ASP A 37 9.24 -0.94 5.53
CA ASP A 37 9.73 -1.06 6.91
C ASP A 37 8.60 -1.54 7.84
N ASP A 38 8.65 -2.81 8.18
CA ASP A 38 7.62 -3.48 8.99
C ASP A 38 7.55 -2.92 10.42
N GLU A 39 8.70 -2.58 11.05
CA GLU A 39 8.74 -2.05 12.42
C GLU A 39 8.03 -0.69 12.49
N SER A 40 8.33 0.19 11.52
CA SER A 40 7.63 1.46 11.39
C SER A 40 6.14 1.27 11.07
N GLY A 41 5.80 0.27 10.26
CA GLY A 41 4.41 -0.06 9.91
C GLY A 41 3.59 -0.48 11.14
N GLU A 42 4.11 -1.40 11.95
CA GLU A 42 3.47 -1.85 13.19
C GLU A 42 3.29 -0.70 14.18
N ARG A 43 4.34 0.12 14.37
CA ARG A 43 4.26 1.29 15.24
C ARG A 43 3.23 2.30 14.78
N LEU A 44 3.17 2.57 13.47
CA LEU A 44 2.19 3.48 12.89
C LEU A 44 0.77 2.95 13.07
N TRP A 45 0.54 1.64 12.96
CA TRP A 45 -0.76 1.04 13.22
C TRP A 45 -1.21 1.28 14.66
N MET A 46 -0.36 0.96 15.65
CA MET A 46 -0.67 1.15 17.06
C MET A 46 -1.03 2.61 17.40
N MET A 47 -0.25 3.56 16.88
CA MET A 47 -0.51 4.99 17.06
C MET A 47 -1.82 5.42 16.38
N SER A 48 -2.12 4.87 15.21
CA SER A 48 -3.36 5.16 14.48
C SER A 48 -4.57 4.73 15.30
N GLU A 49 -4.59 3.52 15.85
CA GLU A 49 -5.65 3.05 16.72
C GLU A 49 -5.83 3.91 17.98
N GLU A 50 -4.71 4.37 18.58
CA GLU A 50 -4.76 5.27 19.73
C GLU A 50 -5.42 6.60 19.37
N PHE A 51 -5.12 7.16 18.19
CA PHE A 51 -5.60 8.47 17.78
C PHE A 51 -7.04 8.43 17.27
N THR A 52 -7.43 7.37 16.57
CA THR A 52 -8.79 7.22 16.01
C THR A 52 -9.76 6.55 16.96
N LYS A 53 -9.28 5.95 18.06
CA LYS A 53 -10.07 5.13 19.00
C LYS A 53 -10.77 3.94 18.32
N THR A 54 -10.24 3.48 17.20
CA THR A 54 -10.68 2.27 16.49
C THR A 54 -9.67 1.15 16.71
N LYS A 55 -10.11 -0.11 16.70
CA LYS A 55 -9.26 -1.29 16.89
C LYS A 55 -9.46 -2.30 15.76
N PHE A 56 -8.39 -3.00 15.41
CA PHE A 56 -8.44 -4.19 14.57
C PHE A 56 -8.51 -5.44 15.46
N ASP A 57 -9.63 -6.14 15.37
CA ASP A 57 -9.91 -7.40 16.08
C ASP A 57 -10.06 -8.56 15.09
#